data_AF-A0A959K9C4-F1
#
_entry.id   AF-A0A959K9C4-F1
#
_cell.length_a   1.000
_cell.length_b   1.000
_cell.length_c   1.000
_cell.angle_alpha   90.00
_cell.angle_beta   90.00
_cell.angle_gamma   90.00
#
_symmetry.space_group_name_H-M   'P 1'
#
loop_
_entity.id
_entity.type
_entity.pdbx_description
1 polymer ?
#
loop_
_entity_poly.entity_id
_entity_poly.type
_entity_poly.pdbx_seq_one_letter_code
_entity_poly.pdbx_strand_id
1 'polypeptide(L)'
;MNIFHTIRQLLIGQGRVSKYLLYAFGEIILVMIGILLALKVNNWNSTRLNHLKEQDYLRRMTDEVQADIDYYAGIRDRFHSKEISLARIIKVWQMPQPIITDSLEYIRDFVSAGNVGPWFNEPVTWDQLIQTGDLNLIRDNHLVEALYNYHNLVKRTSDNYLIYPTQMTNRARESWSIPFRQEPLESFNVPRNELKIPSKEVYENIWNNRGHFLDLYISLEYITSAQVFNMEDIITAGKGLLDLLREKTGK
;
A
#
# COMPACT_ATOMS: atom_id res chain seq x y z
N MET A 1 11.67 18.01 -72.52
CA MET A 1 10.60 18.43 -71.57
C MET A 1 9.65 19.47 -72.18
N ASN A 2 9.13 19.27 -73.41
CA ASN A 2 8.16 20.21 -74.01
C ASN A 2 6.74 19.66 -74.15
N ILE A 3 6.52 18.36 -73.93
CA ILE A 3 5.22 17.70 -74.15
C ILE A 3 4.17 18.21 -73.14
N PHE A 4 4.53 18.34 -71.86
CA PHE A 4 3.62 18.87 -70.84
C PHE A 4 3.30 20.37 -71.04
N HIS A 5 4.21 21.15 -71.62
CA HIS A 5 3.98 22.56 -71.92
C HIS A 5 3.00 22.72 -73.09
N THR A 6 3.16 21.94 -74.16
CA THR A 6 2.29 21.97 -75.34
C THR A 6 0.89 21.41 -75.06
N ILE A 7 0.76 20.34 -74.27
CA ILE A 7 -0.54 19.80 -73.82
C ILE A 7 -1.29 20.83 -72.94
N ARG A 8 -0.56 21.57 -72.09
CA ARG A 8 -1.12 22.63 -71.25
C ARG A 8 -1.67 23.78 -72.09
N GLN A 9 -0.98 24.20 -73.15
CA GLN A 9 -1.47 25.24 -74.07
C GLN A 9 -2.69 24.79 -74.89
N LEU A 10 -2.74 23.54 -75.36
CA LEU A 10 -3.88 22.99 -76.12
C LEU A 10 -5.16 22.80 -75.28
N LEU A 11 -5.04 22.40 -74.00
CA LEU A 11 -6.19 22.20 -73.11
C LEU A 11 -6.74 23.51 -72.53
N ILE A 12 -5.89 24.51 -72.32
CA ILE A 12 -6.29 25.87 -71.94
C ILE A 12 -7.05 26.54 -73.12
N GLY A 13 -6.65 26.27 -74.37
CA GLY A 13 -7.34 26.78 -75.57
C GLY A 13 -8.72 26.17 -75.87
N GLN A 14 -9.10 25.04 -75.25
CA GLN A 14 -10.37 24.33 -75.53
C GLN A 14 -11.46 24.51 -74.45
N GLY A 15 -11.27 25.36 -73.44
CA GLY A 15 -12.26 25.55 -72.37
C GLY A 15 -12.49 24.32 -71.47
N ARG A 16 -11.61 23.31 -71.52
CA ARG A 16 -11.73 22.03 -70.79
C ARG A 16 -10.91 21.98 -69.49
N VAL A 17 -10.28 23.09 -69.10
CA VAL A 17 -9.51 23.24 -67.85
C VAL A 17 -10.36 22.87 -66.63
N SER A 18 -11.64 23.26 -66.62
CA SER A 18 -12.58 22.94 -65.55
C SER A 18 -12.70 21.42 -65.30
N LYS A 19 -12.75 20.60 -66.36
CA LYS A 19 -12.84 19.13 -66.22
C LYS A 19 -11.58 18.55 -65.58
N TYR A 20 -10.39 18.97 -66.01
CA TYR A 20 -9.13 18.51 -65.44
C TYR A 20 -8.94 18.92 -63.98
N LEU A 21 -9.35 20.15 -63.62
CA LEU A 21 -9.33 20.61 -62.23
C LEU A 21 -10.29 19.81 -61.35
N LEU A 22 -11.48 19.47 -61.85
CA LEU A 22 -12.44 18.61 -61.14
C LEU A 22 -11.87 17.21 -60.87
N TYR A 23 -11.20 16.60 -61.85
CA TYR A 23 -10.57 15.28 -61.67
C TYR A 23 -9.41 15.33 -60.66
N ALA A 24 -8.51 16.30 -60.79
CA ALA A 24 -7.39 16.46 -59.85
C ALA A 24 -7.87 16.78 -58.42
N PHE A 25 -8.94 17.57 -58.28
CA PHE A 25 -9.56 17.85 -56.99
C PHE A 25 -10.21 16.59 -56.37
N GLY A 26 -10.88 15.78 -57.20
CA GLY A 26 -11.41 14.48 -56.78
C GLY A 26 -10.32 13.52 -56.28
N GLU A 27 -9.18 13.49 -56.96
CA GLU A 27 -8.02 12.68 -56.55
C GLU A 27 -7.42 13.15 -55.20
N ILE A 28 -7.28 14.46 -55.00
CA ILE A 28 -6.84 15.03 -53.71
C ILE A 28 -7.80 14.65 -52.59
N ILE A 29 -9.13 14.78 -52.80
CA ILE A 29 -10.14 14.38 -51.82
C ILE A 29 -10.03 12.89 -51.50
N LEU A 30 -9.87 12.04 -52.52
CA LEU A 30 -9.75 10.59 -52.33
C LEU A 30 -8.52 10.23 -51.48
N VAL A 31 -7.37 10.86 -51.77
CA VAL A 31 -6.14 10.69 -50.99
C VAL A 31 -6.32 11.19 -49.55
N MET A 32 -6.95 12.35 -49.35
CA MET A 32 -7.24 12.88 -48.02
C MET A 32 -8.14 11.95 -47.21
N ILE A 33 -9.20 11.39 -47.81
CA ILE A 33 -10.06 10.40 -47.17
C ILE A 33 -9.24 9.16 -46.78
N GLY A 34 -8.35 8.69 -47.65
CA GLY A 34 -7.45 7.57 -47.36
C GLY A 34 -6.57 7.82 -46.13
N ILE A 35 -5.93 8.99 -46.05
CA ILE A 35 -5.09 9.38 -44.91
C ILE A 35 -5.92 9.49 -43.62
N LEU A 36 -7.10 10.12 -43.69
CA LEU A 36 -7.98 10.26 -42.54
C LEU A 36 -8.47 8.90 -42.02
N LEU A 37 -8.82 7.97 -42.90
CA LEU A 37 -9.20 6.61 -42.53
C LEU A 37 -8.03 5.87 -41.87
N ALA A 38 -6.82 5.96 -42.43
CA ALA A 38 -5.63 5.37 -41.83
C ALA A 38 -5.35 5.92 -40.42
N LEU A 39 -5.43 7.24 -40.25
CA LEU A 39 -5.30 7.90 -38.94
C LEU A 39 -6.41 7.47 -37.96
N LYS A 40 -7.65 7.36 -38.42
CA LYS A 40 -8.78 6.90 -37.60
C LYS A 40 -8.59 5.47 -37.11
N VAL A 41 -8.17 4.56 -37.99
CA VAL A 41 -7.88 3.17 -37.63
C VAL A 41 -6.73 3.10 -36.62
N ASN A 42 -5.65 3.86 -36.84
CA ASN A 42 -4.53 3.92 -35.91
C ASN A 42 -4.95 4.44 -34.53
N ASN A 43 -5.69 5.55 -34.49
CA ASN A 43 -6.17 6.14 -33.24
C ASN A 43 -7.13 5.19 -32.49
N TRP A 44 -7.99 4.48 -33.21
CA TRP A 44 -8.88 3.48 -32.62
C TRP A 44 -8.10 2.30 -32.03
N ASN A 45 -7.10 1.78 -32.74
CA ASN A 45 -6.25 0.71 -32.23
C ASN A 45 -5.47 1.16 -30.97
N SER A 46 -4.88 2.36 -30.98
CA SER A 46 -4.21 2.92 -29.80
C SER A 46 -5.16 3.12 -28.62
N THR A 47 -6.38 3.62 -28.87
CA THR A 47 -7.40 3.78 -27.82
C THR A 47 -7.79 2.43 -27.22
N ARG A 48 -7.97 1.40 -28.06
CA ARG A 48 -8.26 0.03 -27.62
C ARG A 48 -7.13 -0.53 -26.75
N LEU A 49 -5.88 -0.39 -27.16
CA LEU A 49 -4.72 -0.88 -26.40
C LEU A 49 -4.59 -0.15 -25.06
N ASN A 50 -4.79 1.17 -25.04
CA ASN A 50 -4.78 1.97 -23.81
C ASN A 50 -5.87 1.53 -22.84
N HIS A 51 -7.08 1.24 -23.33
CA HIS A 51 -8.16 0.75 -22.49
C HIS A 51 -7.88 -0.66 -21.93
N LEU A 52 -7.29 -1.57 -22.72
CA LEU A 52 -6.87 -2.88 -22.21
C LEU A 52 -5.81 -2.75 -21.11
N LYS A 53 -4.88 -1.81 -21.27
CA LYS A 53 -3.83 -1.53 -20.28
C LYS A 53 -4.41 -0.92 -19.00
N GLU A 54 -5.33 0.03 -19.12
CA GLU A 54 -6.10 0.59 -18.00
C GLU A 54 -6.81 -0.52 -17.22
N GLN A 55 -7.53 -1.41 -17.90
CA GLN A 55 -8.25 -2.52 -17.26
C GLN A 55 -7.32 -3.50 -16.55
N ASP A 56 -6.14 -3.78 -17.11
CA ASP A 56 -5.14 -4.62 -16.42
C ASP A 56 -4.63 -3.95 -15.13
N TYR A 57 -4.33 -2.65 -15.17
CA TYR A 57 -3.93 -1.89 -13.99
C TYR A 57 -5.01 -1.89 -12.92
N LEU A 58 -6.26 -1.59 -13.28
CA LEU A 58 -7.39 -1.57 -12.34
C LEU A 58 -7.59 -2.93 -11.66
N ARG A 59 -7.49 -4.02 -12.42
CA ARG A 59 -7.58 -5.39 -11.89
C ARG A 59 -6.44 -5.68 -10.91
N ARG A 60 -5.19 -5.40 -11.30
CA ARG A 60 -4.02 -5.63 -10.43
C ARG A 60 -4.10 -4.82 -9.14
N MET A 61 -4.48 -3.54 -9.23
CA MET A 61 -4.70 -2.71 -8.04
C MET A 61 -5.84 -3.23 -7.16
N THR A 62 -6.91 -3.76 -7.75
CA THR A 62 -8.00 -4.39 -6.97
C THR A 62 -7.47 -5.55 -6.13
N ASP A 63 -6.68 -6.42 -6.75
CA ASP A 63 -6.09 -7.59 -6.08
C ASP A 63 -5.05 -7.16 -5.03
N GLU A 64 -4.20 -6.17 -5.34
CA GLU A 64 -3.22 -5.61 -4.41
C GLU A 64 -3.86 -4.92 -3.20
N VAL A 65 -4.86 -4.05 -3.39
CA VAL A 65 -5.54 -3.36 -2.29
C VAL A 65 -6.30 -4.34 -1.39
N GLN A 66 -6.87 -5.41 -1.95
CA GLN A 66 -7.47 -6.48 -1.15
C GLN A 66 -6.41 -7.18 -0.28
N ALA A 67 -5.26 -7.53 -0.86
CA ALA A 67 -4.17 -8.15 -0.11
C ALA A 67 -3.60 -7.21 0.97
N ASP A 68 -3.51 -5.91 0.68
CA ASP A 68 -3.10 -4.89 1.64
C ASP A 68 -4.04 -4.82 2.84
N ILE A 69 -5.36 -4.83 2.61
CA ILE A 69 -6.35 -4.83 3.71
C ILE A 69 -6.14 -6.03 4.65
N ASP A 70 -5.95 -7.22 4.09
CA ASP A 70 -5.73 -8.44 4.87
C ASP A 70 -4.39 -8.38 5.62
N TYR A 71 -3.35 -7.87 4.98
CA TYR A 71 -2.04 -7.66 5.58
C TYR A 71 -2.12 -6.69 6.78
N TYR A 72 -2.73 -5.51 6.59
CA TYR A 72 -2.85 -4.50 7.65
C TYR A 72 -3.80 -4.92 8.78
N ALA A 73 -4.81 -5.75 8.50
CA ALA A 73 -5.62 -6.39 9.55
C ALA A 73 -4.76 -7.30 10.43
N GLY A 74 -3.86 -8.10 9.84
CA GLY A 74 -2.90 -8.91 10.59
C GLY A 74 -1.89 -8.06 11.40
N ILE A 75 -1.52 -6.88 10.92
CA ILE A 75 -0.70 -5.93 11.71
C ILE A 75 -1.49 -5.40 12.91
N ARG A 76 -2.72 -4.95 12.68
CA ARG A 76 -3.63 -4.42 13.71
C ARG A 76 -3.80 -5.42 14.85
N ASP A 77 -4.10 -6.68 14.51
CA ASP A 77 -4.38 -7.71 15.51
C ASP A 77 -3.15 -8.00 16.40
N ARG A 78 -1.94 -7.89 15.82
CA ARG A 78 -0.69 -7.99 16.60
C ARG A 78 -0.50 -6.81 17.54
N PHE A 79 -0.78 -5.57 17.09
CA PHE A 79 -0.76 -4.41 17.99
C PHE A 79 -1.82 -4.53 19.08
N HIS A 80 -3.04 -4.93 18.75
CA HIS A 80 -4.12 -5.08 19.73
C HIS A 80 -3.81 -6.15 20.78
N SER A 81 -3.26 -7.30 20.38
CA SER A 81 -2.80 -8.32 21.33
C SER A 81 -1.70 -7.78 22.26
N LYS A 82 -0.79 -6.95 21.74
CA LYS A 82 0.26 -6.30 22.53
C LYS A 82 -0.31 -5.28 23.50
N GLU A 83 -1.28 -4.48 23.08
CA GLU A 83 -1.98 -3.49 23.90
C GLU A 83 -2.61 -4.15 25.13
N ILE A 84 -3.38 -5.23 24.94
CA ILE A 84 -4.00 -6.00 26.03
C ILE A 84 -2.94 -6.50 27.03
N SER A 85 -1.84 -7.01 26.50
CA SER A 85 -0.76 -7.58 27.32
C SER A 85 -0.04 -6.51 28.14
N LEU A 86 0.27 -5.37 27.52
CA LEU A 86 0.86 -4.20 28.20
C LEU A 86 -0.07 -3.66 29.28
N ALA A 87 -1.36 -3.46 28.98
CA ALA A 87 -2.35 -2.98 29.93
C ALA A 87 -2.43 -3.87 31.18
N ARG A 88 -2.39 -5.19 30.99
CA ARG A 88 -2.45 -6.16 32.10
C ARG A 88 -1.21 -6.10 33.00
N ILE A 89 0.00 -6.09 32.43
CA ILE A 89 1.22 -6.03 33.25
C ILE A 89 1.40 -4.67 33.93
N ILE A 90 1.06 -3.57 33.27
CA ILE A 90 1.07 -2.22 33.86
C ILE A 90 0.11 -2.18 35.04
N LYS A 91 -1.11 -2.71 34.87
CA LYS A 91 -2.11 -2.80 35.95
C LYS A 91 -1.56 -3.57 37.15
N VAL A 92 -0.94 -4.73 36.93
CA VAL A 92 -0.31 -5.51 38.01
C VAL A 92 0.75 -4.70 38.73
N TRP A 93 1.62 -3.98 38.01
CA TRP A 93 2.69 -3.19 38.62
C TRP A 93 2.23 -1.96 39.39
N GLN A 94 1.05 -1.42 39.07
CA GLN A 94 0.48 -0.25 39.72
C GLN A 94 -0.44 -0.60 40.92
N MET A 95 -0.80 -1.87 41.12
CA MET A 95 -1.62 -2.28 42.26
C MET A 95 -0.88 -2.03 43.59
N PRO A 96 -1.55 -1.48 44.64
CA PRO A 96 -0.94 -1.30 45.96
C PRO A 96 -0.51 -2.61 46.63
N GLN A 97 -1.24 -3.70 46.35
CA GLN A 97 -0.94 -5.06 46.78
C GLN A 97 -1.03 -5.96 45.55
N PRO A 98 0.02 -5.98 44.72
CA PRO A 98 -0.02 -6.61 43.41
C PRO A 98 0.01 -8.14 43.55
N ILE A 99 -0.93 -8.81 42.89
CA ILE A 99 -1.05 -10.27 42.90
C ILE A 99 -0.86 -10.78 41.47
N ILE A 100 0.13 -11.64 41.28
CA ILE A 100 0.32 -12.39 40.04
C ILE A 100 -0.50 -13.68 40.15
N THR A 101 -1.63 -13.73 39.45
CA THR A 101 -2.56 -14.89 39.48
C THR A 101 -2.18 -16.00 38.51
N ASP A 102 -1.58 -15.65 37.37
CA ASP A 102 -1.07 -16.58 36.36
C ASP A 102 0.37 -16.20 36.01
N SER A 103 1.34 -16.99 36.48
CA SER A 103 2.75 -16.71 36.31
C SER A 103 3.22 -16.90 34.86
N LEU A 104 2.57 -17.74 34.06
CA LEU A 104 2.92 -17.93 32.66
C LEU A 104 2.38 -16.77 31.81
N GLU A 105 1.16 -16.33 32.10
CA GLU A 105 0.58 -15.14 31.47
C GLU A 105 1.37 -13.88 31.81
N TYR A 106 1.79 -13.73 33.07
CA TYR A 106 2.63 -12.61 33.48
C TYR A 106 3.93 -12.51 32.68
N ILE A 107 4.59 -13.64 32.42
CA ILE A 107 5.79 -13.68 31.60
C ILE A 107 5.47 -13.37 30.14
N ARG A 108 4.36 -13.88 29.61
CA ARG A 108 3.88 -13.57 28.25
C ARG A 108 3.62 -12.09 28.06
N ASP A 109 2.98 -11.46 29.03
CA ASP A 109 2.72 -10.03 29.00
C ASP A 109 4.01 -9.21 29.16
N PHE A 110 4.95 -9.70 29.96
CA PHE A 110 6.28 -9.10 30.01
C PHE A 110 6.94 -9.21 28.64
N VAL A 111 6.84 -10.37 27.99
CA VAL A 111 7.52 -10.62 26.72
C VAL A 111 6.85 -10.00 25.50
N SER A 112 5.56 -9.68 25.58
CA SER A 112 4.81 -9.04 24.49
C SER A 112 5.24 -7.59 24.24
N ALA A 113 5.99 -6.98 25.16
CA ALA A 113 6.62 -5.67 24.93
C ALA A 113 7.59 -5.68 23.74
N GLY A 114 8.04 -6.87 23.32
CA GLY A 114 8.79 -7.11 22.10
C GLY A 114 8.12 -6.61 20.81
N ASN A 115 8.87 -6.68 19.70
CA ASN A 115 8.59 -5.94 18.48
C ASN A 115 7.38 -6.47 17.67
N VAL A 116 6.54 -5.56 17.18
CA VAL A 116 5.89 -5.75 15.88
C VAL A 116 6.90 -5.20 14.87
N GLY A 117 7.43 -6.06 14.00
CA GLY A 117 8.49 -5.65 13.06
C GLY A 117 8.06 -4.47 12.18
N PRO A 118 9.02 -3.83 11.47
CA PRO A 118 8.68 -2.92 10.39
C PRO A 118 7.61 -3.52 9.49
N TRP A 119 6.61 -2.72 9.14
CA TRP A 119 5.52 -3.14 8.29
C TRP A 119 5.40 -2.12 7.17
N PHE A 120 5.37 -2.60 5.94
CA PHE A 120 5.06 -1.83 4.74
C PHE A 120 4.89 -2.84 3.61
N ASN A 121 3.80 -2.77 2.86
CA ASN A 121 3.69 -3.53 1.62
C ASN A 121 4.04 -2.61 0.44
N GLU A 122 4.96 -3.04 -0.41
CA GLU A 122 5.41 -2.24 -1.56
C GLU A 122 4.30 -2.17 -2.61
N PRO A 123 3.83 -0.97 -3.00
CA PRO A 123 2.70 -0.83 -3.90
C PRO A 123 3.18 -0.93 -5.36
N VAL A 124 3.51 -2.15 -5.81
CA VAL A 124 4.17 -2.41 -7.11
C VAL A 124 3.41 -1.83 -8.29
N THR A 125 2.09 -2.04 -8.36
CA THR A 125 1.30 -1.53 -9.50
C THR A 125 1.15 -0.01 -9.47
N TRP A 126 1.01 0.57 -8.29
CA TRP A 126 1.00 2.03 -8.10
C TRP A 126 2.30 2.68 -8.55
N ASP A 127 3.45 2.15 -8.12
CA ASP A 127 4.75 2.68 -8.48
C ASP A 127 4.97 2.59 -10.00
N GLN A 128 4.54 1.50 -10.62
CA GLN A 128 4.57 1.34 -12.07
C GLN A 128 3.74 2.43 -12.77
N LEU A 129 2.49 2.69 -12.32
CA LEU A 129 1.62 3.72 -12.89
C LEU A 129 2.25 5.12 -12.83
N ILE A 130 2.88 5.46 -11.70
CA ILE A 130 3.54 6.76 -11.52
C ILE A 130 4.79 6.87 -12.40
N GLN A 131 5.67 5.86 -12.40
CA GLN A 131 6.94 5.91 -13.13
C GLN A 131 6.74 5.93 -14.65
N THR A 132 5.71 5.25 -15.15
CA THR A 132 5.41 5.18 -16.59
C THR A 132 4.56 6.36 -17.08
N GLY A 133 3.95 7.14 -16.18
CA GLY A 133 2.96 8.16 -16.53
C GLY A 133 1.61 7.58 -17.00
N ASP A 134 1.42 6.27 -16.86
CA ASP A 134 0.20 5.56 -17.24
C ASP A 134 -1.00 5.92 -16.36
N LEU A 135 -0.80 6.62 -15.24
CA LEU A 135 -1.91 7.14 -14.44
C LEU A 135 -2.90 7.98 -15.27
N ASN A 136 -2.41 8.66 -16.32
CA ASN A 136 -3.25 9.42 -17.26
C ASN A 136 -4.21 8.55 -18.08
N LEU A 137 -4.05 7.23 -18.08
CA LEU A 137 -4.99 6.29 -18.70
C LEU A 137 -6.28 6.18 -17.89
N ILE A 138 -6.22 6.39 -16.57
CA ILE A 138 -7.38 6.36 -15.67
C ILE A 138 -8.08 7.70 -15.75
N ARG A 139 -9.25 7.74 -16.38
CA ARG A 139 -10.00 8.99 -16.62
C ARG A 139 -10.80 9.48 -15.41
N ASP A 140 -11.06 8.60 -14.46
CA ASP A 140 -11.85 8.93 -13.27
C ASP A 140 -10.96 9.66 -12.24
N ASN A 141 -11.12 10.98 -12.17
CA ASN A 141 -10.36 11.82 -11.25
C ASN A 141 -10.61 11.49 -9.78
N HIS A 142 -11.81 11.03 -9.41
CA HIS A 142 -12.10 10.63 -8.03
C HIS A 142 -11.34 9.36 -7.66
N LEU A 143 -11.26 8.39 -8.58
CA LEU A 143 -10.44 7.20 -8.37
C LEU A 143 -8.95 7.54 -8.27
N VAL A 144 -8.46 8.42 -9.15
CA VAL A 144 -7.06 8.88 -9.13
C VAL A 144 -6.73 9.54 -7.78
N GLU A 145 -7.61 10.42 -7.29
CA GLU A 145 -7.44 11.06 -5.98
C GLU A 145 -7.46 10.04 -4.83
N ALA A 146 -8.38 9.06 -4.87
CA ALA A 146 -8.46 8.00 -3.88
C ALA A 146 -7.17 7.14 -3.84
N LEU A 147 -6.61 6.80 -5.00
CA LEU A 147 -5.33 6.08 -5.11
C LEU A 147 -4.19 6.88 -4.44
N TYR A 148 -4.04 8.17 -4.80
CA TYR A 148 -3.03 9.03 -4.17
C TYR A 148 -3.19 9.09 -2.65
N ASN A 149 -4.42 9.31 -2.19
CA ASN A 149 -4.70 9.46 -0.76
C ASN A 149 -4.38 8.17 0.01
N TYR A 150 -4.78 7.02 -0.53
CA TYR A 150 -4.50 5.71 0.07
C TYR A 150 -3.00 5.44 0.19
N HIS A 151 -2.25 5.54 -0.92
CA HIS A 151 -0.82 5.23 -0.91
C HIS A 151 -0.01 6.24 -0.08
N ASN A 152 -0.40 7.52 -0.09
CA ASN A 152 0.23 8.52 0.78
C ASN A 152 -0.06 8.27 2.26
N LEU A 153 -1.28 7.84 2.61
CA LEU A 153 -1.63 7.47 3.98
C LEU A 153 -0.75 6.30 4.45
N VAL A 154 -0.70 5.21 3.69
CA VAL A 154 0.10 4.02 4.02
C VAL A 154 1.57 4.39 4.22
N LYS A 155 2.15 5.10 3.24
CA LYS A 155 3.56 5.51 3.29
C LYS A 155 3.87 6.39 4.50
N ARG A 156 3.10 7.46 4.70
CA ARG A 156 3.32 8.40 5.81
C ARG A 156 3.21 7.70 7.16
N THR A 157 2.23 6.81 7.32
CA THR A 157 2.04 6.07 8.58
C THR A 157 3.19 5.10 8.83
N SER A 158 3.65 4.40 7.80
CA SER A 158 4.85 3.53 7.87
C SER A 158 6.11 4.32 8.23
N ASP A 159 6.37 5.43 7.54
CA ASP A 159 7.52 6.29 7.81
C ASP A 159 7.51 6.81 9.25
N ASN A 160 6.35 7.24 9.76
CA ASN A 160 6.19 7.66 11.14
C ASN A 160 6.46 6.53 12.14
N TYR A 161 6.09 5.29 11.82
CA TYR A 161 6.36 4.12 12.65
C TYR A 161 7.86 3.79 12.76
N LEU A 162 8.60 3.98 11.66
CA LEU A 162 10.05 3.70 11.60
C LEU A 162 10.89 4.67 12.44
N ILE A 163 10.36 5.84 12.79
CA ILE A 163 11.07 6.85 13.57
C ILE A 163 10.97 6.51 15.06
N TYR A 164 9.96 7.02 15.76
CA TYR A 164 9.92 6.98 17.22
C TYR A 164 9.41 5.64 17.78
N PRO A 165 8.33 5.03 17.25
CA PRO A 165 7.83 3.74 17.74
C PRO A 165 8.87 2.61 17.67
N THR A 166 9.61 2.53 16.56
CA THR A 166 10.67 1.54 16.39
C THR A 166 11.82 1.73 17.38
N GLN A 167 12.24 2.98 17.63
CA GLN A 167 13.27 3.28 18.63
C GLN A 167 12.84 2.89 20.04
N MET A 168 11.61 3.22 20.44
CA MET A 168 11.07 2.88 21.75
C MET A 168 10.98 1.36 21.94
N THR A 169 10.57 0.65 20.90
CA THR A 169 10.47 -0.81 20.97
C THR A 169 11.84 -1.48 20.98
N ASN A 170 12.83 -0.93 20.27
CA ASN A 170 14.22 -1.40 20.36
C ASN A 170 14.81 -1.18 21.75
N ARG A 171 14.55 -0.02 22.36
CA ARG A 171 14.97 0.27 23.74
C ARG A 171 14.33 -0.69 24.73
N ALA A 172 13.03 -0.95 24.58
CA ALA A 172 12.36 -1.99 25.35
C ALA A 172 13.02 -3.33 25.13
N ARG A 173 13.37 -3.64 23.87
CA ARG A 173 14.00 -4.89 23.49
C ARG A 173 15.38 -5.11 24.15
N GLU A 174 16.13 -4.03 24.37
CA GLU A 174 17.42 -4.08 25.04
C GLU A 174 17.23 -4.26 26.56
N SER A 175 16.34 -3.47 27.16
CA SER A 175 16.10 -3.46 28.61
C SER A 175 15.52 -4.78 29.17
N TRP A 176 14.50 -5.33 28.54
CA TRP A 176 13.81 -6.56 28.99
C TRP A 176 14.57 -7.88 28.69
N SER A 177 15.71 -7.85 27.98
CA SER A 177 16.54 -9.05 27.77
C SER A 177 17.34 -9.42 29.03
N ILE A 178 17.47 -8.46 29.95
CA ILE A 178 18.26 -8.55 31.18
C ILE A 178 17.76 -9.65 32.13
N PRO A 179 16.45 -9.80 32.41
CA PRO A 179 15.93 -10.88 33.25
C PRO A 179 16.16 -12.29 32.68
N PHE A 180 16.44 -12.41 31.38
CA PHE A 180 16.57 -13.67 30.65
C PHE A 180 18.03 -14.05 30.33
N ARG A 181 19.03 -13.38 30.92
CA ARG A 181 20.46 -13.66 30.61
C ARG A 181 20.88 -15.11 30.80
N GLN A 182 20.27 -15.81 31.76
CA GLN A 182 20.55 -17.23 32.04
C GLN A 182 19.61 -18.19 31.31
N GLU A 183 18.49 -17.69 30.77
CA GLU A 183 17.41 -18.46 30.13
C GLU A 183 16.92 -17.74 28.86
N PRO A 184 17.50 -18.03 27.68
CA PRO A 184 17.25 -17.29 26.46
C PRO A 184 15.78 -17.26 26.04
N LEU A 185 15.36 -16.12 25.48
CA LEU A 185 13.97 -15.84 25.06
C LEU A 185 13.39 -16.82 24.04
N GLU A 186 14.24 -17.46 23.23
CA GLU A 186 13.83 -18.46 22.22
C GLU A 186 13.07 -19.64 22.84
N SER A 187 13.30 -19.92 24.13
CA SER A 187 12.56 -20.92 24.89
C SER A 187 11.09 -20.55 25.17
N PHE A 188 10.69 -19.29 24.95
CA PHE A 188 9.35 -18.76 25.23
C PHE A 188 8.53 -18.41 23.98
N ASN A 189 9.10 -18.54 22.77
CA ASN A 189 8.37 -18.33 21.51
C ASN A 189 7.70 -19.62 21.01
N VAL A 190 6.94 -20.27 21.90
CA VAL A 190 6.27 -21.56 21.65
C VAL A 190 4.80 -21.52 22.10
N PRO A 191 3.94 -22.40 21.56
CA PRO A 191 2.57 -22.59 22.05
C PRO A 191 2.48 -22.73 23.58
N ARG A 192 1.35 -22.35 24.20
CA ARG A 192 1.21 -22.30 25.67
C ARG A 192 1.51 -23.64 26.34
N ASN A 193 1.08 -24.72 25.70
CA ASN A 193 1.28 -26.10 26.12
C ASN A 193 2.75 -26.57 26.02
N GLU A 194 3.60 -25.83 25.30
CA GLU A 194 5.02 -26.15 25.10
C GLU A 194 5.95 -25.19 25.87
N LEU A 195 5.38 -24.16 26.49
CA LEU A 195 6.14 -23.14 27.21
C LEU A 195 6.77 -23.75 28.47
N LYS A 196 8.10 -23.67 28.56
CA LYS A 196 8.80 -24.01 29.80
C LYS A 196 8.53 -22.92 30.84
N ILE A 197 8.24 -23.33 32.07
CA ILE A 197 8.11 -22.39 33.19
C ILE A 197 9.51 -21.79 33.44
N PRO A 198 9.68 -20.45 33.40
CA PRO A 198 10.95 -19.82 33.72
C PRO A 198 11.38 -20.10 35.16
N SER A 199 12.68 -20.00 35.45
CA SER A 199 13.13 -20.08 36.85
C SER A 199 12.60 -18.93 37.70
N LYS A 200 12.55 -19.17 39.01
CA LYS A 200 12.21 -18.15 40.02
C LYS A 200 13.05 -16.87 39.85
N GLU A 201 14.31 -17.00 39.45
CA GLU A 201 15.21 -15.87 39.23
C GLU A 201 14.70 -14.92 38.14
N VAL A 202 14.13 -15.44 37.05
CA VAL A 202 13.54 -14.61 35.98
C VAL A 202 12.40 -13.76 36.54
N TYR A 203 11.49 -14.37 37.30
CA TYR A 203 10.38 -13.66 37.94
C TYR A 203 10.86 -12.59 38.92
N GLU A 204 11.83 -12.91 39.77
CA GLU A 204 12.41 -11.97 40.73
C GLU A 204 13.12 -10.82 40.02
N ASN A 205 13.84 -11.09 38.93
CA ASN A 205 14.50 -10.06 38.13
C ASN A 205 13.49 -9.10 37.48
N ILE A 206 12.41 -9.61 36.89
CA ILE A 206 11.34 -8.77 36.34
C ILE A 206 10.70 -7.95 37.47
N TRP A 207 10.36 -8.62 38.58
CA TRP A 207 9.66 -8.00 39.70
C TRP A 207 10.47 -6.88 40.34
N ASN A 208 11.72 -7.13 40.67
CA ASN A 208 12.60 -6.19 41.37
C ASN A 208 12.95 -4.99 40.49
N ASN A 209 12.91 -5.14 39.16
CA ASN A 209 13.19 -4.07 38.20
C ASN A 209 11.94 -3.46 37.57
N ARG A 210 10.72 -3.82 38.03
CA ARG A 210 9.46 -3.35 37.41
C ARG A 210 9.33 -1.84 37.30
N GLY A 211 9.87 -1.08 38.27
CA GLY A 211 9.89 0.39 38.20
C GLY A 211 10.68 0.93 37.02
N HIS A 212 11.75 0.25 36.60
CA HIS A 212 12.53 0.62 35.42
C HIS A 212 11.76 0.34 34.11
N PHE A 213 10.91 -0.68 34.10
CA PHE A 213 10.10 -1.05 32.94
C PHE A 213 8.81 -0.23 32.83
N LEU A 214 8.24 0.19 33.95
CA LEU A 214 6.89 0.78 34.00
C LEU A 214 6.72 1.96 33.04
N ASP A 215 7.60 2.96 33.09
CA ASP A 215 7.51 4.16 32.22
C ASP A 215 7.59 3.81 30.73
N LEU A 216 8.44 2.83 30.41
CA LEU A 216 8.62 2.35 29.05
C LEU A 216 7.40 1.58 28.55
N TYR A 217 6.82 0.72 29.40
CA TYR A 217 5.65 -0.07 29.07
C TYR A 217 4.41 0.82 28.91
N ILE A 218 4.24 1.82 29.78
CA ILE A 218 3.20 2.85 29.62
C ILE A 218 3.37 3.58 28.28
N SER A 219 4.59 4.01 27.95
CA SER A 219 4.85 4.66 26.66
C SER A 219 4.55 3.74 25.47
N LEU A 220 4.91 2.46 25.57
CA LEU A 220 4.60 1.46 24.55
C LEU A 220 3.10 1.18 24.43
N GLU A 221 2.34 1.20 25.53
CA GLU A 221 0.89 1.03 25.51
C GLU A 221 0.26 2.14 24.66
N TYR A 222 0.57 3.41 24.94
CA TYR A 222 0.11 4.55 24.14
C TYR A 222 0.49 4.45 22.66
N ILE A 223 1.75 4.10 22.37
CA ILE A 223 2.22 3.90 20.99
C ILE A 223 1.44 2.79 20.30
N THR A 224 1.22 1.68 20.99
CA THR A 224 0.53 0.50 20.47
C THR A 224 -0.93 0.81 20.17
N SER A 225 -1.65 1.48 21.08
CA SER A 225 -3.02 1.94 20.86
C SER A 225 -3.12 2.86 19.63
N ALA A 226 -2.18 3.79 19.48
CA ALA A 226 -2.11 4.65 18.30
C ALA A 226 -1.88 3.85 17.00
N GLN A 227 -1.08 2.78 17.04
CA GLN A 227 -0.90 1.92 15.87
C GLN A 227 -2.13 1.09 15.53
N VAL A 228 -2.90 0.61 16.52
CA VAL A 228 -4.20 -0.05 16.26
C VAL A 228 -5.11 0.88 15.47
N PHE A 229 -5.23 2.14 15.90
CA PHE A 229 -6.02 3.16 15.22
C PHE A 229 -5.51 3.44 13.80
N ASN A 230 -4.19 3.62 13.63
CA ASN A 230 -3.58 3.83 12.32
C ASN A 230 -3.85 2.69 11.34
N MET A 231 -3.85 1.44 11.82
CA MET A 231 -4.16 0.28 10.97
C MET A 231 -5.64 0.27 10.57
N GLU A 232 -6.55 0.60 11.48
CA GLU A 232 -7.98 0.72 11.17
C GLU A 232 -8.25 1.82 10.13
N ASP A 233 -7.54 2.95 10.22
CA ASP A 233 -7.63 4.03 9.22
C ASP A 233 -7.17 3.54 7.84
N ILE A 234 -6.03 2.84 7.76
CA ILE A 234 -5.53 2.26 6.50
C ILE A 234 -6.50 1.22 5.94
N ILE A 235 -7.03 0.33 6.77
CA ILE A 235 -7.99 -0.69 6.36
C ILE A 235 -9.28 -0.04 5.84
N THR A 236 -9.77 0.99 6.53
CA THR A 236 -10.99 1.71 6.13
C THR A 236 -10.78 2.45 4.81
N ALA A 237 -9.66 3.14 4.65
CA ALA A 237 -9.30 3.79 3.38
C ALA A 237 -9.14 2.77 2.25
N GLY A 238 -8.51 1.62 2.52
CA GLY A 238 -8.35 0.53 1.57
C GLY A 238 -9.69 -0.05 1.13
N LYS A 239 -10.64 -0.27 2.03
CA LYS A 239 -12.00 -0.72 1.70
C LYS A 239 -12.72 0.28 0.79
N GLY A 240 -12.66 1.57 1.11
CA GLY A 240 -13.26 2.62 0.27
C GLY A 240 -12.64 2.67 -1.14
N LEU A 241 -11.32 2.54 -1.25
CA LEU A 241 -10.64 2.45 -2.55
C LEU A 241 -11.00 1.17 -3.31
N LEU A 242 -11.09 0.04 -2.61
CA LEU A 242 -11.44 -1.25 -3.19
C LEU A 242 -12.85 -1.23 -3.81
N ASP A 243 -13.81 -0.59 -3.15
CA ASP A 243 -15.16 -0.43 -3.68
C ASP A 243 -15.15 0.38 -4.99
N LEU A 244 -14.40 1.49 -5.04
CA LEU A 244 -14.24 2.29 -6.27
C LEU A 244 -13.57 1.48 -7.41
N LEU A 245 -12.55 0.68 -7.10
CA LEU A 245 -11.86 -0.17 -8.08
C LEU A 245 -12.78 -1.28 -8.63
N ARG A 246 -13.60 -1.87 -7.77
CA ARG A 246 -14.61 -2.89 -8.11
C ARG A 246 -15.67 -2.35 -9.06
N GLU A 247 -16.18 -1.15 -8.80
CA GLU A 247 -17.10 -0.46 -9.71
C GLU A 247 -16.52 -0.29 -11.12
N LYS A 248 -15.21 -0.07 -11.26
CA LYS A 248 -14.56 0.10 -12.58
C LYS A 248 -14.20 -1.20 -13.27
N THR A 249 -14.05 -2.30 -12.53
CA THR A 249 -13.68 -3.62 -13.06
C THR A 249 -14.89 -4.53 -13.28
N GLY A 250 -16.08 -4.13 -12.81
CA GLY A 250 -17.33 -4.89 -12.98
C GLY A 250 -17.44 -6.12 -12.08
N LYS A 251 -16.71 -6.14 -10.97
CA LYS A 251 -16.79 -7.14 -9.90
C LYS A 251 -17.47 -6.55 -8.68
#